data_AF-A0A367AEW5-F1
#
_entry.id   AF-A0A367AEW5-F1
#
_cell.length_a   1.000
_cell.length_b   1.000
_cell.length_c   1.000
_cell.angle_alpha   90.00
_cell.angle_beta   90.00
_cell.angle_gamma   90.00
#
_symmetry.space_group_name_H-M   'P 1'
#
loop_
_entity.id
_entity.type
_entity.pdbx_description
1 polymer ?
#
loop_
_entity_poly.entity_id
_entity_poly.type
_entity_poly.pdbx_seq_one_letter_code
_entity_poly.pdbx_strand_id
1 'polypeptide(L)'
;MPADEGRPPYYAHYDVRVADTATGDLDGDDELDAVVLLECSPQPSNGIVQEVQLLSPTGELRGTLPSPRDLQGTAPLPPEYRPAGLSIRNGEIVAAMTAYGPDDVHASGPSVPLTVRWRYDGRDFVRVTS
;
A
#
# COMPACT_ATOMS: atom_id res chain seq x y z
N MET A 1 -3.10 -16.74 -18.10
CA MET A 1 -3.66 -16.65 -19.46
C MET A 1 -2.91 -15.54 -20.18
N PRO A 2 -2.42 -15.75 -21.41
CA PRO A 2 -1.89 -14.64 -22.21
C PRO A 2 -3.01 -13.64 -22.50
N ALA A 3 -2.71 -12.34 -22.40
CA ALA A 3 -3.65 -11.30 -22.81
C ALA A 3 -3.77 -11.28 -24.34
N ASP A 4 -4.99 -11.09 -24.85
CA ASP A 4 -5.26 -10.93 -26.28
C ASP A 4 -4.70 -9.59 -26.78
N GLU A 5 -3.72 -9.63 -27.68
CA GLU A 5 -2.95 -8.48 -28.18
C GLU A 5 -3.81 -7.45 -28.94
N GLY A 6 -5.04 -7.82 -29.33
CA GLY A 6 -5.88 -7.02 -30.22
C GLY A 6 -6.76 -5.95 -29.56
N ARG A 7 -6.83 -5.84 -28.22
CA ARG A 7 -7.78 -4.94 -27.55
C ARG A 7 -7.12 -4.06 -26.48
N PRO A 8 -7.08 -2.72 -26.66
CA PRO A 8 -6.48 -1.83 -25.68
C PRO A 8 -7.32 -1.70 -24.39
N PRO A 9 -6.68 -1.48 -23.23
CA PRO A 9 -5.23 -1.46 -23.03
C PRO A 9 -4.64 -2.89 -23.01
N TYR A 10 -3.57 -3.10 -23.80
CA TYR A 10 -2.80 -4.34 -23.80
C TYR A 10 -1.62 -4.20 -22.82
N TYR A 11 -1.48 -5.19 -21.94
CA TYR A 11 -0.33 -5.30 -21.03
C TYR A 11 0.38 -6.64 -21.29
N ALA A 12 1.68 -6.58 -21.57
CA ALA A 12 2.50 -7.74 -21.87
C ALA A 12 2.83 -8.56 -20.61
N HIS A 13 3.11 -7.87 -19.51
CA HIS A 13 3.39 -8.47 -18.20
C HIS A 13 3.15 -7.45 -17.08
N TYR A 14 3.31 -7.89 -15.83
CA TYR A 14 3.26 -7.04 -14.65
C TYR A 14 4.59 -7.18 -13.90
N ASP A 15 5.26 -6.05 -13.71
CA ASP A 15 6.43 -5.98 -12.84
C ASP A 15 5.96 -5.80 -11.41
N VAL A 16 6.24 -6.78 -10.56
CA VAL A 16 5.94 -6.72 -9.12
C VAL A 16 7.24 -6.67 -8.34
N ARG A 17 7.34 -5.71 -7.42
CA ARG A 17 8.52 -5.55 -6.55
C ARG A 17 8.13 -5.27 -5.11
N VAL A 18 8.98 -5.69 -4.19
CA VAL A 18 8.94 -5.22 -2.81
C VAL A 18 9.55 -3.82 -2.78
N ALA A 19 8.77 -2.83 -2.36
CA ALA A 19 9.19 -1.44 -2.26
C ALA A 19 9.57 -1.03 -0.83
N ASP A 20 9.02 -1.71 0.18
CA ASP A 20 9.38 -1.51 1.59
C ASP A 20 8.97 -2.72 2.44
N THR A 21 9.61 -2.88 3.59
CA THR A 21 9.27 -3.90 4.59
C THR A 21 9.45 -3.35 6.00
N ALA A 22 8.53 -3.68 6.90
CA ALA A 22 8.65 -3.42 8.32
C ALA A 22 8.37 -4.71 9.11
N THR A 23 9.01 -4.86 10.27
CA THR A 23 8.76 -5.98 11.18
C THR A 23 8.47 -5.47 12.59
N GLY A 24 7.65 -6.19 13.33
CA GLY A 24 7.26 -5.84 14.69
C GLY A 24 6.10 -6.69 15.18
N ASP A 25 5.92 -6.70 16.50
CA ASP A 25 4.77 -7.36 17.13
C ASP A 25 3.51 -6.51 16.89
N LEU A 26 2.58 -7.04 16.09
CA LEU A 26 1.36 -6.35 15.71
C LEU A 26 0.16 -6.77 16.57
N ASP A 27 0.09 -8.01 17.01
CA ASP A 27 -1.06 -8.58 17.71
C ASP A 27 -0.83 -8.85 19.21
N GLY A 28 0.39 -8.63 19.70
CA GLY A 28 0.76 -8.72 21.11
C GLY A 28 1.16 -10.12 21.55
N ASP A 29 1.54 -11.00 20.64
CA ASP A 29 1.93 -12.40 20.93
C ASP A 29 3.44 -12.58 21.17
N ASP A 30 4.22 -11.49 21.21
CA ASP A 30 5.68 -11.45 21.31
C ASP A 30 6.44 -12.07 20.10
N GLU A 31 5.75 -12.45 19.01
CA GLU A 31 6.36 -12.83 17.74
C GLU A 31 6.44 -11.62 16.78
N LEU A 32 7.35 -11.70 15.80
CA LEU A 32 7.56 -10.61 14.83
C LEU A 32 6.77 -10.88 13.55
N ASP A 33 5.71 -10.13 13.34
CA ASP A 33 5.03 -10.05 12.04
C ASP A 33 5.86 -9.24 11.04
N ALA A 34 5.57 -9.45 9.76
CA ALA A 34 6.14 -8.66 8.67
C ALA A 34 5.03 -7.93 7.89
N VAL A 35 5.26 -6.66 7.62
CA VAL A 35 4.42 -5.85 6.72
C VAL A 35 5.23 -5.53 5.48
N VAL A 36 4.67 -5.81 4.31
CA VAL A 36 5.35 -5.69 3.02
C VAL A 36 4.59 -4.74 2.12
N LEU A 37 5.26 -3.67 1.65
CA LEU A 37 4.75 -2.82 0.58
C LEU A 37 5.16 -3.43 -0.76
N LEU A 38 4.17 -3.78 -1.57
CA LEU A 38 4.32 -4.21 -2.95
C LEU A 38 3.97 -3.07 -3.89
N GLU A 39 4.75 -2.95 -4.95
CA GLU A 39 4.41 -2.14 -6.12
C GLU A 39 4.22 -3.04 -7.33
N CYS A 40 3.21 -2.73 -8.13
CA CYS A 40 2.89 -3.43 -9.36
C CYS A 40 2.75 -2.44 -10.51
N SER A 41 3.47 -2.67 -11.61
CA SER A 41 3.41 -1.87 -12.83
C SER A 41 3.13 -2.76 -14.04
N PRO A 42 1.98 -2.61 -14.73
CA PRO A 42 1.74 -3.32 -15.98
C PRO A 42 2.63 -2.76 -17.09
N GLN A 43 3.26 -3.59 -17.92
CA GLN A 43 4.12 -3.13 -19.00
C GLN A 43 3.44 -3.20 -20.38
N PRO A 44 3.60 -2.18 -21.26
CA PRO A 44 4.31 -0.93 -21.05
C PRO A 44 3.40 0.16 -20.45
N SER A 45 3.57 0.47 -19.16
CA SER A 45 2.88 1.56 -18.46
C SER A 45 3.86 2.22 -17.50
N ASN A 46 3.65 3.50 -17.22
CA ASN A 46 4.28 4.19 -16.12
C ASN A 46 3.40 4.23 -14.85
N GLY A 47 2.18 3.66 -14.92
CA GLY A 47 1.29 3.55 -13.78
C GLY A 47 1.80 2.50 -12.78
N ILE A 48 1.75 2.84 -11.51
CA ILE A 48 2.08 1.96 -10.39
C ILE A 48 0.86 1.87 -9.48
N VAL A 49 0.50 0.66 -9.07
CA VAL A 49 -0.43 0.43 -7.96
C VAL A 49 0.32 -0.18 -6.79
N GLN A 50 -0.12 0.16 -5.59
CA GLN A 50 0.52 -0.26 -4.34
C GLN A 50 -0.43 -1.09 -3.50
N GLU A 51 0.11 -2.10 -2.83
CA GLU A 51 -0.59 -2.95 -1.88
C GLU A 51 0.31 -3.18 -0.65
N VAL A 52 -0.28 -3.19 0.53
CA VAL A 52 0.44 -3.53 1.76
C VAL A 52 -0.14 -4.81 2.34
N GLN A 53 0.72 -5.82 2.50
CA GLN A 53 0.36 -7.13 3.04
C GLN A 53 0.93 -7.31 4.44
N LEU A 54 0.17 -7.98 5.30
CA LEU A 54 0.62 -8.49 6.60
C LEU A 54 0.88 -9.98 6.49
N LEU A 55 2.09 -10.38 6.84
CA LEU A 55 2.55 -11.76 6.91
C LEU A 55 2.82 -12.14 8.36
N SER A 56 2.43 -13.35 8.73
CA SER A 56 2.78 -13.95 10.02
C SER A 56 4.29 -14.18 10.13
N PRO A 57 4.81 -14.54 11.31
CA PRO A 57 6.20 -14.94 11.50
C PRO A 57 6.65 -16.12 10.62
N THR A 58 5.70 -16.97 10.19
CA THR A 58 5.95 -18.09 9.27
C THR A 58 5.88 -17.69 7.79
N GLY A 59 5.56 -16.43 7.48
CA GLY A 59 5.39 -15.91 6.13
C GLY A 59 4.00 -16.14 5.52
N GLU A 60 3.03 -16.59 6.32
CA GLU A 60 1.65 -16.77 5.86
C GLU A 60 0.94 -15.42 5.74
N LEU A 61 0.25 -15.17 4.62
CA LEU A 61 -0.56 -13.97 4.44
C LEU A 61 -1.73 -13.96 5.42
N ARG A 62 -1.74 -12.99 6.34
CA ARG A 62 -2.82 -12.77 7.31
C ARG A 62 -3.87 -11.80 6.79
N GLY A 63 -3.45 -10.82 6.00
CA GLY A 63 -4.37 -9.85 5.41
C GLY A 63 -3.67 -8.79 4.57
N THR A 64 -4.50 -7.94 3.95
CA THR A 64 -4.07 -6.82 3.12
C THR A 64 -4.70 -5.54 3.67
N LEU A 65 -3.93 -4.45 3.77
CA LEU A 65 -4.48 -3.15 4.14
C LEU A 65 -5.54 -2.69 3.12
N PRO A 66 -6.54 -1.87 3.54
CA PRO A 66 -7.50 -1.28 2.62
C PRO A 66 -6.83 -0.48 1.51
N SER A 67 -7.51 -0.39 0.37
CA SER A 67 -6.96 0.26 -0.82
C SER A 67 -6.69 1.74 -0.53
N PRO A 68 -5.58 2.31 -1.02
CA PRO A 68 -5.40 3.77 -0.96
C PRO A 68 -6.55 4.56 -1.61
N ARG A 69 -7.31 3.94 -2.53
CA ARG A 69 -8.54 4.53 -3.10
C ARG A 69 -9.60 4.85 -2.05
N ASP A 70 -9.66 4.08 -0.97
CA ASP A 70 -10.60 4.33 0.14
C ASP A 70 -10.22 5.60 0.93
N LEU A 71 -8.99 6.10 0.74
CA LEU A 71 -8.47 7.32 1.36
C LEU A 71 -8.50 8.53 0.42
N GLN A 72 -8.92 8.37 -0.84
CA GLN A 72 -8.89 9.41 -1.87
C GLN A 72 -9.84 10.58 -1.57
N GLY A 73 -11.01 10.30 -1.00
CA GLY A 73 -12.05 11.31 -0.78
C GLY A 73 -12.45 11.99 -2.09
N THR A 74 -12.34 13.33 -2.14
CA THR A 74 -12.66 14.13 -3.34
C THR A 74 -11.42 14.49 -4.18
N ALA A 75 -10.24 13.99 -3.84
CA ALA A 75 -9.01 14.24 -4.59
C ALA A 75 -9.06 13.57 -5.98
N PRO A 76 -8.31 14.06 -6.98
CA PRO A 76 -8.34 13.49 -8.34
C PRO A 76 -7.77 12.06 -8.40
N LEU A 77 -6.84 11.72 -7.50
CA LEU A 77 -6.17 10.43 -7.43
C LEU A 77 -5.93 10.01 -5.97
N PRO A 78 -5.83 8.70 -5.69
CA PRO A 78 -5.57 8.21 -4.35
C PRO A 78 -4.19 8.65 -3.84
N PRO A 79 -3.98 8.72 -2.51
CA PRO A 79 -2.65 8.85 -1.95
C PRO A 79 -1.76 7.66 -2.29
N GLU A 80 -0.45 7.91 -2.30
CA GLU A 80 0.58 6.92 -2.59
C GLU A 80 1.41 6.66 -1.33
N TYR A 81 1.74 5.40 -1.06
CA TYR A 81 2.72 5.03 -0.05
C TYR A 81 4.11 5.54 -0.44
N ARG A 82 4.84 6.09 0.52
CA ARG A 82 6.24 6.44 0.31
C ARG A 82 7.12 5.20 0.50
N PRO A 83 8.11 4.96 -0.38
CA PRO A 83 9.16 3.98 -0.10
C PRO A 83 9.88 4.31 1.22
N ALA A 84 10.27 3.27 1.97
CA ALA A 84 10.83 3.40 3.32
C ALA A 84 9.91 4.17 4.31
N GLY A 85 8.60 4.06 4.11
CA GLY A 85 7.56 4.77 4.85
C GLY A 85 6.74 3.88 5.79
N LEU A 86 6.98 2.57 5.81
CA LEU A 86 6.30 1.64 6.70
C LEU A 86 7.04 1.47 8.03
N SER A 87 6.28 1.35 9.11
CA SER A 87 6.77 0.87 10.40
C SER A 87 5.66 0.20 11.20
N ILE A 88 6.01 -0.71 12.11
CA ILE A 88 5.10 -1.22 13.13
C ILE A 88 5.44 -0.53 14.45
N ARG A 89 4.45 0.09 15.08
CA ARG A 89 4.62 0.82 16.36
C ARG A 89 3.41 0.62 17.24
N ASN A 90 3.62 0.10 18.46
CA ASN A 90 2.56 -0.09 19.46
C ASN A 90 1.35 -0.89 18.91
N GLY A 91 1.59 -2.01 18.23
CA GLY A 91 0.52 -2.83 17.63
C GLY A 91 -0.20 -2.18 16.45
N GLU A 92 0.42 -1.19 15.80
CA GLU A 92 -0.16 -0.49 14.66
C GLU A 92 0.81 -0.43 13.48
N ILE A 93 0.27 -0.64 12.29
CA ILE A 93 0.96 -0.34 11.05
C ILE A 93 0.87 1.16 10.82
N VAL A 94 2.02 1.82 10.81
CA VAL A 94 2.16 3.25 10.51
C VAL A 94 2.73 3.40 9.12
N ALA A 95 1.98 4.05 8.24
CA ALA A 95 2.35 4.28 6.86
C ALA A 95 2.49 5.77 6.57
N ALA A 96 3.68 6.17 6.12
CA ALA A 96 3.89 7.47 5.50
C ALA A 96 3.44 7.42 4.02
N MET A 97 2.57 8.35 3.66
CA MET A 97 1.97 8.49 2.34
C MET A 97 2.06 9.94 1.84
N THR A 98 1.75 10.15 0.57
CA THR A 98 1.57 11.46 -0.05
C THR A 98 0.24 11.50 -0.78
N ALA A 99 -0.59 12.50 -0.52
CA ALA A 99 -1.89 12.74 -1.13
C ALA A 99 -1.82 13.88 -2.16
N TYR A 100 -2.76 13.85 -3.10
CA TYR A 100 -2.92 14.94 -4.08
C TYR A 100 -3.57 16.17 -3.43
N GLY A 101 -2.84 17.28 -3.43
CA GLY A 101 -3.34 18.59 -3.03
C GLY A 101 -4.11 19.30 -4.15
N PRO A 102 -4.75 20.45 -3.86
CA PRO A 102 -5.51 21.22 -4.86
C PRO A 102 -4.67 21.71 -6.05
N ASP A 103 -3.38 21.94 -5.83
CA ASP A 103 -2.44 22.42 -6.85
C ASP A 103 -1.72 21.28 -7.59
N ASP A 104 -1.93 20.02 -7.17
CA ASP A 104 -1.31 18.87 -7.81
C ASP A 104 -2.06 18.49 -9.09
N VAL A 105 -1.30 18.26 -10.16
CA VAL A 105 -1.77 17.53 -11.34
C VAL A 105 -1.10 16.17 -11.41
N HIS A 106 -1.66 15.26 -12.23
CA HIS A 106 -1.12 13.90 -12.36
C HIS A 106 0.39 13.84 -12.63
N ALA A 107 0.93 14.83 -13.35
CA ALA A 107 2.36 14.89 -13.69
C ALA A 107 3.28 15.50 -12.60
N SER A 108 2.72 16.14 -11.56
CA SER A 108 3.51 16.90 -10.56
C SER A 108 3.18 16.58 -9.10
N GLY A 109 2.11 15.83 -8.83
CA GLY A 109 1.78 15.30 -7.51
C GLY A 109 1.94 13.78 -7.43
N PRO A 110 1.71 13.17 -6.25
CA PRO A 110 1.18 13.80 -5.03
C PRO A 110 2.22 14.59 -4.21
N SER A 111 1.81 15.68 -3.54
CA SER A 111 2.73 16.54 -2.75
C SER A 111 2.40 16.70 -1.27
N VAL A 112 1.18 16.37 -0.83
CA VAL A 112 0.74 16.61 0.56
C VAL A 112 1.09 15.41 1.44
N PRO A 113 1.94 15.54 2.47
CA PRO A 113 2.27 14.41 3.33
C PRO A 113 1.07 13.96 4.16
N LEU A 114 0.89 12.65 4.26
CA LEU A 114 -0.19 12.00 5.01
C LEU A 114 0.42 10.84 5.82
N THR A 115 0.07 10.72 7.10
CA THR A 115 0.37 9.52 7.89
C THR A 115 -0.92 8.80 8.20
N VAL A 116 -0.98 7.51 7.87
CA VAL A 116 -2.14 6.65 8.13
C VAL A 116 -1.72 5.55 9.08
N ARG A 117 -2.59 5.24 10.04
CA ARG A 117 -2.36 4.23 11.07
C ARG A 117 -3.47 3.20 11.01
N TRP A 118 -3.09 1.93 11.05
CA TRP A 118 -4.01 0.80 11.01
C TRP A 118 -3.72 -0.11 12.19
N ARG A 119 -4.79 -0.58 12.83
CA ARG A 119 -4.73 -1.68 13.79
C ARG A 119 -5.35 -2.92 13.17
N TYR A 120 -4.72 -4.06 13.37
CA TYR A 120 -5.30 -5.35 13.02
C TYR A 120 -6.13 -5.87 14.18
N ASP A 121 -7.38 -6.27 13.95
CA ASP A 121 -8.28 -6.78 15.01
C ASP A 121 -8.34 -8.31 15.08
N GLY A 122 -7.44 -8.99 14.35
CA GLY A 122 -7.44 -10.44 14.18
C GLY A 122 -8.17 -10.92 12.93
N ARG A 123 -8.89 -10.01 12.25
CA ARG A 123 -9.64 -10.33 11.03
C ARG A 123 -9.47 -9.25 9.95
N ASP A 124 -9.66 -7.99 10.33
CA ASP A 124 -9.71 -6.85 9.44
C ASP A 124 -8.78 -5.73 9.96
N PHE A 125 -8.47 -4.78 9.09
CA PHE A 125 -7.72 -3.59 9.46
C PHE A 125 -8.65 -2.41 9.72
N VAL A 126 -8.55 -1.86 10.93
CA VAL A 126 -9.32 -0.71 11.36
C VAL A 126 -8.43 0.53 11.36
N ARG A 127 -8.88 1.60 10.70
CA ARG A 127 -8.15 2.86 10.67
C ARG A 127 -8.19 3.48 12.06
N VAL A 128 -7.02 3.87 12.57
CA VAL A 128 -6.90 4.60 13.83
C VAL A 128 -7.14 6.08 13.53
N THR A 129 -8.22 6.63 14.07
CA THR A 129 -8.51 8.07 14.06
C THR A 129 -8.12 8.65 15.41
N SER A 130 -7.06 9.45 15.46
CA SER A 130 -6.67 10.25 16.63
C SER A 130 -7.11 11.69 16.47
#